data_AF-A0A954JMI0-F1
#
_entry.id   AF-A0A954JMI0-F1
#
_cell.length_a   1.000
_cell.length_b   1.000
_cell.length_c   1.000
_cell.angle_alpha   90.00
_cell.angle_beta   90.00
_cell.angle_gamma   90.00
#
_symmetry.space_group_name_H-M   'P 1'
#
loop_
_entity.id
_entity.type
_entity.pdbx_description
1 polymer ?
#
loop_
_entity_poly.entity_id
_entity_poly.type
_entity_poly.pdbx_seq_one_letter_code
_entity_poly.pdbx_strand_id
1 'polypeptide(L)'
;NPIEQEGTYPLPEAQLDRFMFNIVVKYPSAAEELRILKATTGSNVPELKPALTGEQILALQEVVRKVPVGEHVFVYARDLARATRPTEDDAPGFIKKYLSWGAGPRAGQYLILGAKARAILEGRFHVTTDDVRSVAHPVLRHRILTTFQADTEGITPENVIDKLISHVPVAVQEKAKRLQGGS
;
A
#
# COMPACT_ATOMS: atom_id res chain seq x y z
N ASN A 1 7.44 18.66 6.39
CA ASN A 1 6.24 19.45 6.00
C ASN A 1 6.37 19.74 4.51
N PRO A 2 5.34 19.59 3.66
CA PRO A 2 5.50 19.69 2.20
C PRO A 2 5.80 21.10 1.65
N ILE A 3 5.89 22.13 2.51
CA ILE A 3 6.34 23.47 2.15
C ILE A 3 7.37 23.92 3.20
N GLU A 4 8.64 23.56 3.04
CA GLU A 4 9.71 24.04 3.94
C GLU A 4 10.97 24.44 3.16
N GLN A 5 11.42 25.68 3.39
CA GLN A 5 12.59 26.34 2.77
C GLN A 5 13.87 26.21 3.63
N GLU A 6 13.82 25.49 4.75
CA GLU A 6 14.97 25.24 5.62
C GLU A 6 15.47 23.80 5.45
N GLY A 7 16.80 23.64 5.39
CA GLY A 7 17.53 22.43 5.00
C GLY A 7 17.22 21.16 5.80
N THR A 8 16.06 20.58 5.55
CA THR A 8 15.72 19.22 5.94
C THR A 8 16.27 18.28 4.88
N TYR A 9 17.17 17.39 5.28
CA TYR A 9 17.64 16.32 4.41
C TYR A 9 16.50 15.30 4.27
N PRO A 10 15.93 15.10 3.06
CA PRO A 10 14.90 14.09 2.89
C PRO A 10 15.45 12.74 3.32
N LEU A 11 14.62 11.93 3.98
CA LEU A 11 15.01 10.59 4.38
C LEU A 11 15.45 9.82 3.13
N PRO A 12 16.67 9.23 3.12
CA PRO A 12 17.10 8.40 2.01
C PRO A 12 16.11 7.26 1.76
N GLU A 13 15.99 6.84 0.50
CA GLU A 13 15.01 5.84 0.06
C GLU A 13 15.19 4.50 0.77
N ALA A 14 16.45 4.13 1.06
CA ALA A 14 16.77 2.96 1.86
C ALA A 14 16.20 3.02 3.29
N GLN A 15 16.01 4.22 3.85
CA GLN A 15 15.36 4.43 5.15
C GLN A 15 13.84 4.41 5.00
N LEU A 16 13.29 5.06 3.97
CA LEU A 16 11.86 5.02 3.67
C LEU A 16 11.35 3.59 3.46
N ASP A 17 12.15 2.72 2.84
CA ASP A 17 11.78 1.31 2.62
C ASP A 17 11.54 0.55 3.94
N ARG A 18 11.98 1.04 5.11
CA ARG A 18 11.69 0.42 6.42
C ARG A 18 10.28 0.71 6.93
N PHE A 19 9.60 1.74 6.41
CA PHE A 19 8.22 2.04 6.77
C PHE A 19 7.27 1.13 6.02
N MET A 20 6.33 0.49 6.74
CA MET A 20 5.35 -0.40 6.13
C MET A 20 4.50 0.34 5.11
N PHE A 21 3.87 1.43 5.55
CA PHE A 21 2.99 2.27 4.75
C PHE A 21 3.47 3.71 4.69
N ASN A 22 3.27 4.34 3.54
CA ASN A 22 3.18 5.78 3.39
C ASN A 22 1.70 6.18 3.32
N ILE A 23 1.25 7.02 4.26
CA ILE A 23 -0.13 7.50 4.34
C ILE A 23 -0.17 8.98 3.97
N VAL A 24 -0.96 9.32 2.96
CA VAL A 24 -1.18 10.70 2.53
C VAL A 24 -2.33 11.29 3.33
N VAL A 25 -2.03 12.17 4.27
CA VAL A 25 -3.03 12.90 5.07
C VAL A 25 -3.33 14.21 4.35
N LYS A 26 -4.59 14.39 3.95
CA LYS A 26 -5.09 15.64 3.38
C LYS A 26 -5.69 16.52 4.48
N TYR A 27 -5.84 17.81 4.21
CA TYR A 27 -6.58 18.70 5.09
C TYR A 27 -8.03 18.22 5.24
N PRO A 28 -8.62 18.40 6.44
CA PRO A 28 -10.03 18.10 6.68
C PRO A 28 -10.94 18.96 5.80
N SER A 29 -12.17 18.51 5.59
CA SER A 29 -13.22 19.37 5.04
C SER A 29 -13.53 20.52 6.00
N ALA A 30 -14.12 21.62 5.50
CA ALA A 30 -14.51 22.77 6.34
C ALA A 30 -15.40 22.36 7.54
N ALA A 31 -16.28 21.37 7.35
CA ALA A 31 -17.14 20.86 8.42
C ALA A 31 -16.37 20.03 9.46
N GLU A 32 -15.40 19.22 9.04
CA GLU A 32 -14.48 18.52 9.95
C GLU A 32 -13.59 19.49 10.70
N GLU A 33 -13.04 20.49 10.01
CA GLU A 33 -12.19 21.52 10.59
C GLU A 33 -12.95 22.33 11.65
N LEU A 34 -14.17 22.77 11.35
CA LEU A 34 -15.02 23.45 12.34
C LEU A 34 -15.29 22.58 13.57
N ARG A 35 -15.51 21.26 13.39
CA ARG A 35 -15.68 20.32 14.51
C ARG A 35 -14.41 20.20 15.35
N ILE A 36 -13.24 20.08 14.70
CA ILE A 36 -11.95 20.02 15.37
C ILE A 36 -11.74 21.30 16.20
N LEU A 37 -11.89 22.48 15.59
CA LEU A 37 -11.73 23.77 16.27
C LEU A 37 -12.61 23.87 17.52
N LYS A 38 -13.89 23.50 17.42
CA LYS A 38 -14.82 23.51 18.57
C LYS A 38 -14.42 22.50 19.65
N ALA A 39 -13.99 21.31 19.25
CA ALA A 39 -13.63 20.24 20.18
C ALA A 39 -12.32 20.52 20.94
N THR A 40 -11.33 21.16 20.30
CA THR A 40 -10.00 21.36 20.89
C THR A 40 -9.84 22.68 21.63
N THR A 41 -10.73 23.66 21.41
CA THR A 41 -10.68 24.97 22.09
C THR A 41 -11.73 25.14 23.18
N GLY A 42 -12.59 24.13 23.37
CA GLY A 42 -13.51 24.07 24.50
C GLY A 42 -12.82 23.69 25.81
N SER A 43 -13.51 23.91 26.93
CA SER A 43 -13.04 23.50 28.27
C SER A 43 -13.31 22.03 28.60
N ASN A 44 -14.03 21.31 27.74
CA ASN A 44 -14.41 19.93 27.99
C ASN A 44 -13.24 18.98 27.68
N VAL A 45 -12.64 18.40 28.71
CA VAL A 45 -11.59 17.39 28.56
C VAL A 45 -12.26 16.01 28.55
N PRO A 46 -12.20 15.25 27.44
CA PRO A 46 -12.84 13.94 27.38
C PRO A 46 -12.16 12.95 28.32
N GLU A 47 -12.96 12.20 29.08
CA GLU A 47 -12.49 11.08 29.87
C GLU A 47 -12.13 9.90 28.95
N LEU A 48 -10.86 9.55 28.89
CA LEU A 48 -10.36 8.47 28.04
C LEU A 48 -10.56 7.11 28.74
N LYS A 49 -11.33 6.22 28.12
CA LYS A 49 -11.48 4.83 28.56
C LYS A 49 -10.62 3.92 27.70
N PRO A 50 -9.64 3.19 28.27
CA PRO A 50 -8.82 2.25 27.52
C PRO A 50 -9.70 1.16 26.88
N ALA A 51 -9.64 1.05 25.56
CA ALA A 51 -10.38 0.02 24.82
C ALA A 51 -9.65 -1.33 24.77
N LEU A 52 -8.31 -1.30 24.85
CA LEU A 52 -7.44 -2.48 24.79
C LEU A 52 -6.27 -2.34 25.77
N THR A 53 -5.81 -3.46 26.32
CA THR A 53 -4.56 -3.55 27.07
C THR A 53 -3.37 -3.83 26.14
N GLY A 54 -2.14 -3.66 26.65
CA GLY A 54 -0.93 -3.98 25.90
C GLY A 54 -0.86 -5.46 25.49
N GLU A 55 -1.26 -6.36 26.39
CA GLU A 55 -1.32 -7.80 26.13
C GLU A 55 -2.33 -8.13 25.03
N GLN A 56 -3.47 -7.44 25.00
CA GLN A 56 -4.46 -7.61 23.94
C GLN A 56 -3.91 -7.13 22.59
N ILE A 57 -3.16 -6.02 22.55
CA ILE A 57 -2.52 -5.54 21.32
C ILE A 57 -1.50 -6.56 20.79
N LEU A 58 -0.66 -7.13 21.66
CA LEU A 58 0.30 -8.18 21.26
C LEU A 58 -0.41 -9.43 20.77
N ALA A 59 -1.49 -9.85 21.45
CA ALA A 59 -2.31 -10.97 21.00
C ALA A 59 -2.91 -10.72 19.61
N LEU A 60 -3.42 -9.52 19.33
CA LEU A 60 -3.94 -9.15 18.02
C LEU A 60 -2.86 -9.17 16.92
N GLN A 61 -1.64 -8.71 17.22
CA GLN A 61 -0.52 -8.79 16.28
C GLN A 61 -0.19 -10.25 15.91
N GLU A 62 -0.25 -11.16 16.89
CA GLU A 62 -0.09 -12.59 16.64
C GLU A 62 -1.25 -13.19 15.82
N VAL A 63 -2.49 -12.76 16.05
CA VAL A 63 -3.64 -13.16 15.22
C VAL A 63 -3.42 -12.76 13.76
N VAL A 64 -2.97 -11.53 13.50
CA VAL A 64 -2.67 -11.07 12.14
C VAL A 64 -1.66 -11.99 11.46
N ARG A 65 -0.61 -12.42 12.15
CA ARG A 65 0.41 -13.32 11.57
C ARG A 65 -0.16 -14.69 11.21
N LYS A 66 -1.13 -15.19 11.97
CA LYS A 66 -1.75 -16.52 11.80
C LYS A 66 -2.81 -16.60 10.70
N VAL A 67 -3.26 -15.47 10.15
CA VAL A 67 -4.27 -15.49 9.07
C VAL A 67 -3.76 -16.31 7.88
N PRO A 68 -4.52 -17.31 7.40
CA PRO A 68 -4.15 -18.11 6.25
C PRO A 68 -4.18 -17.29 4.96
N VAL A 69 -3.24 -17.59 4.08
CA VAL A 69 -3.07 -16.93 2.77
C VAL A 69 -2.89 -18.03 1.74
N GLY A 70 -3.72 -18.03 0.70
CA GLY A 70 -3.57 -18.99 -0.40
C GLY A 70 -2.34 -18.66 -1.26
N GLU A 71 -1.72 -19.68 -1.84
CA GLU A 71 -0.52 -19.54 -2.69
C GLU A 71 -0.69 -18.48 -3.79
N HIS A 72 -1.86 -18.47 -4.43
CA HIS A 72 -2.18 -17.50 -5.49
C HIS A 72 -2.13 -16.02 -5.02
N VAL A 73 -2.39 -15.76 -3.73
CA VAL A 73 -2.30 -14.40 -3.16
C VAL A 73 -0.83 -14.01 -2.93
N PHE A 74 0.00 -14.95 -2.47
CA PHE A 74 1.45 -14.74 -2.38
C PHE A 74 2.07 -14.48 -3.74
N VAL A 75 1.71 -15.28 -4.74
CA VAL A 75 2.11 -15.10 -6.14
C VAL A 75 1.70 -13.72 -6.64
N TYR A 76 0.45 -13.30 -6.41
CA TYR A 76 -0.01 -11.98 -6.84
C TYR A 76 0.76 -10.83 -6.16
N ALA A 77 1.02 -10.90 -4.86
CA ALA A 77 1.81 -9.89 -4.15
C ALA A 77 3.27 -9.84 -4.64
N ARG A 78 3.87 -11.01 -4.91
CA ARG A 78 5.20 -11.13 -5.53
C ARG A 78 5.22 -10.48 -6.91
N ASP A 79 4.22 -10.78 -7.74
CA ASP A 79 4.16 -10.32 -9.13
C ASP A 79 3.96 -8.81 -9.21
N LEU A 80 3.11 -8.23 -8.35
CA LEU A 80 3.00 -6.78 -8.19
C LEU A 80 4.36 -6.15 -7.83
N ALA A 81 5.03 -6.67 -6.80
CA ALA A 81 6.31 -6.11 -6.37
C ALA A 81 7.40 -6.25 -7.45
N ARG A 82 7.52 -7.41 -8.10
CA ARG A 82 8.49 -7.65 -9.18
C ARG A 82 8.22 -6.78 -10.39
N ALA A 83 6.96 -6.65 -10.81
CA ALA A 83 6.58 -5.89 -11.98
C ALA A 83 6.88 -4.38 -11.86
N THR A 84 7.18 -3.85 -10.68
CA THR A 84 7.66 -2.47 -10.52
C THR A 84 9.13 -2.25 -10.93
N ARG A 85 9.91 -3.31 -11.19
CA ARG A 85 11.36 -3.21 -11.39
C ARG A 85 11.69 -3.02 -12.87
N PRO A 86 12.13 -1.84 -13.31
CA PRO A 86 12.34 -1.55 -14.73
C PRO A 86 13.46 -2.37 -15.39
N THR A 87 14.37 -2.93 -14.59
CA THR A 87 15.51 -3.74 -15.07
C THR A 87 15.17 -5.20 -15.32
N GLU A 88 14.00 -5.68 -14.90
CA GLU A 88 13.59 -7.07 -15.16
C GLU A 88 13.06 -7.20 -16.60
N ASP A 89 13.38 -8.32 -17.26
CA ASP A 89 13.02 -8.54 -18.66
C ASP A 89 11.50 -8.55 -18.87
N ASP A 90 10.78 -9.16 -17.92
CA ASP A 90 9.32 -9.30 -17.90
C ASP A 90 8.58 -8.06 -17.38
N ALA A 91 9.30 -6.99 -17.02
CA ALA A 91 8.66 -5.76 -16.56
C ALA A 91 7.83 -5.11 -17.69
N PRO A 92 6.60 -4.65 -17.39
CA PRO A 92 5.73 -4.02 -18.39
C PRO A 92 6.41 -2.81 -19.05
N GLY A 93 6.15 -2.57 -20.34
CA GLY A 93 6.79 -1.46 -21.06
C GLY A 93 6.57 -0.08 -20.43
N PHE A 94 5.41 0.15 -19.82
CA PHE A 94 5.15 1.41 -19.10
C PHE A 94 5.98 1.54 -17.82
N ILE A 95 6.37 0.44 -17.18
CA ILE A 95 7.26 0.44 -16.02
C ILE A 95 8.67 0.81 -16.44
N LYS A 96 9.18 0.19 -17.51
CA LYS A 96 10.49 0.54 -18.08
C LYS A 96 10.58 2.00 -18.53
N LYS A 97 9.45 2.56 -18.99
CA LYS A 97 9.33 3.97 -19.38
C LYS A 97 9.27 4.92 -18.17
N TYR A 98 8.43 4.60 -17.18
CA TYR A 98 8.03 5.55 -16.15
C TYR A 98 8.73 5.39 -14.81
N LEU A 99 9.39 4.26 -14.54
CA LEU A 99 10.12 4.04 -13.30
C LEU A 99 11.63 3.95 -13.53
N SER A 100 12.39 4.65 -12.70
CA SER A 100 13.85 4.55 -12.59
C SER A 100 14.26 3.51 -11.54
N TRP A 101 13.40 3.25 -10.56
CA TRP A 101 13.61 2.28 -9.49
C TRP A 101 12.31 1.61 -9.06
N GLY A 102 12.40 0.34 -8.69
CA GLY A 102 11.26 -0.49 -8.30
C GLY A 102 11.40 -1.08 -6.89
N ALA A 103 10.31 -1.70 -6.44
CA ALA A 103 10.18 -2.20 -5.08
C ALA A 103 10.98 -3.49 -4.82
N GLY A 104 11.64 -3.53 -3.66
CA GLY A 104 12.34 -4.71 -3.16
C GLY A 104 11.42 -5.79 -2.55
N PRO A 105 11.99 -6.92 -2.07
CA PRO A 105 11.22 -8.02 -1.47
C PRO A 105 10.34 -7.62 -0.28
N ARG A 106 10.74 -6.57 0.45
CA ARG A 106 9.99 -6.05 1.59
C ARG A 106 8.60 -5.52 1.21
N ALA A 107 8.44 -5.00 -0.01
CA ALA A 107 7.12 -4.64 -0.51
C ALA A 107 6.17 -5.83 -0.51
N GLY A 108 6.60 -6.98 -1.02
CA GLY A 108 5.81 -8.22 -0.99
C GLY A 108 5.43 -8.64 0.43
N GLN A 109 6.37 -8.53 1.38
CA GLN A 109 6.12 -8.83 2.79
C GLN A 109 5.04 -7.93 3.38
N TYR A 110 5.12 -6.62 3.12
CA TYR A 110 4.15 -5.65 3.64
C TYR A 110 2.81 -5.64 2.91
N LEU A 111 2.78 -5.99 1.63
CA LEU A 111 1.54 -6.29 0.90
C LEU A 111 0.79 -7.41 1.61
N ILE A 112 1.46 -8.52 1.92
CA ILE A 112 0.83 -9.66 2.61
C ILE A 112 0.43 -9.31 4.04
N LEU A 113 1.31 -8.69 4.82
CA LEU A 113 1.01 -8.36 6.21
C LEU A 113 -0.15 -7.35 6.30
N GLY A 114 -0.17 -6.35 5.42
CA GLY A 114 -1.26 -5.38 5.31
C GLY A 114 -2.57 -6.04 4.89
N ALA A 115 -2.52 -6.95 3.92
CA ALA A 115 -3.67 -7.70 3.46
C ALA A 115 -4.25 -8.62 4.56
N LYS A 116 -3.40 -9.26 5.38
CA LYS A 116 -3.83 -10.03 6.55
C LYS A 116 -4.55 -9.17 7.59
N ALA A 117 -3.98 -8.02 7.93
CA ALA A 117 -4.60 -7.09 8.87
C ALA A 117 -5.95 -6.58 8.34
N ARG A 118 -6.01 -6.22 7.05
CA ARG A 118 -7.25 -5.80 6.40
C ARG A 118 -8.33 -6.88 6.43
N ALA A 119 -7.98 -8.13 6.10
CA ALA A 119 -8.94 -9.23 6.11
C ALA A 119 -9.62 -9.39 7.49
N ILE A 120 -8.84 -9.34 8.57
CA ILE A 120 -9.39 -9.42 9.95
C ILE A 120 -10.28 -8.24 10.27
N LEU A 121 -9.86 -7.01 9.92
CA LEU A 121 -10.64 -5.79 10.18
C LEU A 121 -11.99 -5.81 9.44
N GLU A 122 -12.05 -6.48 8.29
CA GLU A 122 -13.27 -6.71 7.50
C GLU A 122 -14.04 -7.98 7.95
N GLY A 123 -13.66 -8.59 9.09
CA GLY A 123 -14.33 -9.77 9.66
C GLY A 123 -14.08 -11.08 8.92
N ARG A 124 -13.11 -11.14 8.01
CA ARG A 124 -12.76 -12.33 7.23
C ARG A 124 -11.56 -13.06 7.83
N PHE A 125 -11.61 -14.38 7.76
CA PHE A 125 -10.57 -15.28 8.29
C PHE A 125 -9.57 -15.78 7.24
N HIS A 126 -9.61 -15.24 6.02
CA HIS A 126 -8.66 -15.57 4.96
C HIS A 126 -8.38 -14.33 4.09
N VAL A 127 -7.18 -14.28 3.52
CA VAL A 127 -6.76 -13.19 2.65
C VAL A 127 -7.13 -13.47 1.19
N THR A 128 -7.54 -12.42 0.49
CA THR A 128 -7.83 -12.42 -0.94
C THR A 128 -6.86 -11.50 -1.70
N THR A 129 -6.85 -11.57 -3.03
CA THR A 129 -6.07 -10.65 -3.86
C THR A 129 -6.57 -9.20 -3.77
N ASP A 130 -7.85 -8.99 -3.45
CA ASP A 130 -8.40 -7.65 -3.29
C ASP A 130 -7.91 -6.97 -2.01
N ASP A 131 -7.58 -7.74 -0.97
CA ASP A 131 -6.89 -7.22 0.22
C ASP A 131 -5.51 -6.67 -0.15
N VAL A 132 -4.76 -7.40 -0.98
CA VAL A 132 -3.45 -6.97 -1.48
C VAL A 132 -3.57 -5.70 -2.32
N ARG A 133 -4.57 -5.64 -3.22
CA ARG A 133 -4.85 -4.44 -4.04
C ARG A 133 -5.15 -3.23 -3.17
N SER A 134 -5.96 -3.41 -2.13
CA SER A 134 -6.40 -2.33 -1.24
C SER A 134 -5.24 -1.68 -0.48
N VAL A 135 -4.18 -2.42 -0.19
CA VAL A 135 -2.99 -1.90 0.50
C VAL A 135 -1.83 -1.58 -0.46
N ALA A 136 -1.99 -1.76 -1.77
CA ALA A 136 -0.91 -1.62 -2.72
C ALA A 136 -0.37 -0.18 -2.79
N HIS A 137 -1.25 0.82 -2.84
CA HIS A 137 -0.87 2.24 -2.82
C HIS A 137 0.01 2.61 -1.62
N PRO A 138 -0.45 2.45 -0.36
CA PRO A 138 0.36 2.83 0.79
C PRO A 138 1.65 2.00 0.92
N VAL A 139 1.72 0.78 0.39
CA VAL A 139 2.96 -0.02 0.40
C VAL A 139 3.93 0.42 -0.70
N LEU A 140 3.47 0.66 -1.92
CA LEU A 140 4.34 0.82 -3.08
C LEU A 140 4.81 2.25 -3.31
N ARG A 141 4.03 3.27 -2.88
CA ARG A 141 4.26 4.68 -3.21
C ARG A 141 5.68 5.16 -2.93
N HIS A 142 6.22 4.84 -1.75
CA HIS A 142 7.57 5.25 -1.35
C HIS A 142 8.65 4.23 -1.71
N ARG A 143 8.33 3.25 -2.56
CA ARG A 143 9.22 2.18 -3.01
C ARG A 143 9.44 2.17 -4.52
N ILE A 144 8.86 3.15 -5.22
CA ILE A 144 9.04 3.36 -6.64
C ILE A 144 9.52 4.79 -6.85
N LEU A 145 10.41 4.98 -7.82
CA LEU A 145 10.88 6.30 -8.24
C LEU A 145 10.55 6.49 -9.70
N THR A 146 9.91 7.62 -10.02
CA THR A 146 9.60 7.98 -11.39
C THR A 146 10.85 8.36 -12.17
N THR A 147 10.77 8.28 -13.51
CA THR A 147 11.77 8.87 -14.40
C THR A 147 11.47 10.34 -14.64
N PHE A 148 12.47 11.12 -15.05
CA PHE A 148 12.26 12.51 -15.49
C PHE A 148 11.22 12.61 -16.60
N GLN A 149 11.18 11.62 -17.51
CA GLN A 149 10.15 11.56 -18.53
C GLN A 149 8.74 11.44 -17.92
N ALA A 150 8.55 10.57 -16.91
CA ALA A 150 7.27 10.45 -16.22
C ALA A 150 6.87 11.80 -15.59
N ASP A 151 7.81 12.50 -14.96
CA ASP A 151 7.56 13.80 -14.33
C ASP A 151 7.11 14.84 -15.36
N THR A 152 7.77 14.92 -16.52
CA THR A 152 7.37 15.84 -17.62
C THR A 152 6.01 15.51 -18.23
N GLU A 153 5.63 14.23 -18.24
CA GLU A 153 4.31 13.76 -18.68
C GLU A 153 3.24 13.87 -17.57
N GLY A 154 3.59 14.35 -16.37
CA GLY A 154 2.69 14.47 -15.22
C GLY A 154 2.27 13.13 -14.61
N ILE A 155 3.04 12.07 -14.84
CA ILE A 155 2.77 10.72 -14.35
C ILE A 155 3.29 10.59 -12.92
N THR A 156 2.37 10.36 -11.99
CA THR A 156 2.68 10.19 -10.56
C THR A 156 2.88 8.71 -10.20
N PRO A 157 3.56 8.40 -9.07
CA PRO A 157 3.64 7.03 -8.52
C PRO A 157 2.26 6.36 -8.41
N GLU A 158 1.23 7.11 -8.06
CA GLU A 158 -0.16 6.69 -7.91
C GLU A 158 -0.72 6.22 -9.25
N ASN A 159 -0.52 6.98 -10.32
CA ASN A 159 -0.95 6.58 -11.65
C ASN A 159 -0.26 5.29 -12.11
N VAL A 160 1.03 5.14 -11.78
CA VAL A 160 1.79 3.92 -12.08
C VAL A 160 1.24 2.73 -11.30
N ILE A 161 0.95 2.89 -10.01
CA ILE A 161 0.39 1.83 -9.15
C ILE A 161 -1.00 1.41 -9.63
N ASP A 162 -1.88 2.36 -10.00
CA ASP A 162 -3.21 2.05 -10.54
C ASP A 162 -3.12 1.23 -11.84
N LYS A 163 -2.23 1.64 -12.73
CA LYS A 163 -1.97 0.93 -13.98
C LYS A 163 -1.37 -0.45 -13.73
N LEU A 164 -0.50 -0.58 -12.74
CA LEU A 164 0.11 -1.84 -12.33
C LEU A 164 -0.93 -2.83 -11.79
N ILE A 165 -1.80 -2.39 -10.88
CA ILE A 165 -2.88 -3.22 -10.32
C ILE A 165 -3.82 -3.73 -11.41
N SER A 166 -4.07 -2.89 -12.41
CA SER A 166 -4.92 -3.24 -13.56
C SER A 166 -4.22 -4.19 -14.54
N HIS A 167 -2.89 -4.09 -14.66
CA HIS A 167 -2.09 -4.88 -15.59
C HIS A 167 -1.76 -6.28 -15.06
N VAL A 168 -1.38 -6.40 -13.79
CA VAL A 168 -0.98 -7.67 -13.20
C VAL A 168 -2.21 -8.55 -13.00
N PRO A 169 -2.29 -9.71 -13.67
CA PRO A 169 -3.48 -10.56 -13.62
C PRO A 169 -3.62 -11.21 -12.25
N VAL A 170 -4.88 -11.44 -11.85
CA VAL A 170 -5.16 -12.31 -10.71
C VAL A 170 -5.24 -13.75 -11.23
N ALA A 171 -4.51 -14.68 -10.63
CA ALA A 171 -4.42 -16.08 -11.10
C ALA A 171 -5.80 -16.77 -11.28
N VAL A 172 -6.82 -16.36 -10.52
CA VAL A 172 -8.20 -16.85 -10.69
C VAL A 172 -8.79 -16.42 -12.04
N GLN A 173 -8.47 -15.21 -12.51
CA GLN A 173 -8.87 -14.69 -13.81
C GLN A 173 -8.13 -15.40 -14.96
N GLU A 174 -6.88 -15.82 -14.76
CA GLU A 174 -6.16 -16.62 -15.76
C GLU A 174 -6.77 -18.02 -15.91
N LYS A 175 -7.13 -18.68 -14.81
CA LYS A 175 -7.86 -19.95 -14.86
C LYS A 175 -9.22 -19.81 -15.56
N ALA A 176 -9.98 -18.76 -15.25
CA ALA A 176 -11.26 -18.49 -15.90
C ALA A 176 -11.12 -18.23 -17.42
N LYS A 177 -10.11 -17.45 -17.84
CA LYS A 177 -9.82 -17.20 -19.26
C LYS A 177 -9.36 -18.47 -19.99
N ARG A 178 -8.54 -19.32 -19.37
CA ARG A 178 -8.14 -20.62 -19.94
C ARG A 178 -9.33 -21.56 -20.12
N LEU A 179 -10.30 -21.52 -19.21
CA LEU A 179 -11.54 -22.32 -19.32
C LEU A 179 -12.52 -21.76 -20.38
N GLN A 180 -12.50 -20.45 -20.65
CA GLN A 180 -13.36 -19.80 -21.65
C GLN A 180 -12.77 -19.77 -23.07
N GLY A 181 -11.44 -19.84 -23.22
CA GLY A 181 -10.74 -19.87 -24.51
C GLY A 181 -10.45 -21.28 -25.04
N GLY A 182 -10.94 -22.31 -24.35
CA GLY A 182 -10.87 -23.72 -24.77
C GLY A 182 -12.23 -24.22 -25.22
N SER A 183 -12.73 -23.74 -26.37
CA SER A 183 -13.85 -24.30 -27.13
C SER A 183 -13.67 -23.95 -28.59
#